data_AF-A0A914N7G2-F1
#
_entry.id   AF-A0A914N7G2-F1
#
_cell.length_a   1.000
_cell.length_b   1.000
_cell.length_c   1.000
_cell.angle_alpha   90.00
_cell.angle_beta   90.00
_cell.angle_gamma   90.00
#
_symmetry.space_group_name_H-M   'P 1'
#
loop_
_entity.id
_entity.type
_entity.pdbx_description
1 polymer ?
#
loop_
_entity_poly.entity_id
_entity_poly.type
_entity_poly.pdbx_seq_one_letter_code
_entity_poly.pdbx_strand_id
1 'polypeptide(L)'
;MAIFLINSIAILAIIVVKFRDAMAIDQAGRDAVVYWHNYFRAELVAGRVKNKTGELLPKAKNMMQMYFSLELEKQAQEWADKCTYSHSNPYGNYGENFYAYARMDNDCI
;
A
#
# COMPACT_ATOMS: atom_id res chain seq x y z
N MET A 1 -25.63 -27.84 30.22
CA MET A 1 -24.22 -27.85 29.73
C MET A 1 -24.07 -27.44 28.25
N ALA A 2 -25.10 -26.88 27.59
CA ALA A 2 -25.01 -26.44 26.19
C ALA A 2 -24.89 -24.91 26.02
N ILE A 3 -25.23 -24.12 27.04
CA ILE A 3 -25.30 -22.64 26.97
C ILE A 3 -23.89 -22.00 27.01
N PHE A 4 -22.90 -22.67 27.62
CA PHE A 4 -21.51 -22.19 27.67
C PHE A 4 -20.74 -22.38 26.34
N LEU A 5 -21.09 -23.40 25.55
CA LEU A 5 -20.43 -23.68 24.25
C LEU A 5 -20.83 -22.67 23.17
N ILE A 6 -22.08 -22.20 23.19
CA ILE A 6 -22.61 -21.22 22.20
C ILE A 6 -21.89 -19.86 22.35
N ASN A 7 -21.63 -19.43 23.59
CA ASN A 7 -20.87 -18.21 23.86
C ASN A 7 -19.42 -18.31 23.36
N SER A 8 -18.75 -19.44 23.57
CA SER A 8 -17.37 -19.65 23.11
C SER A 8 -17.24 -19.69 21.59
N ILE A 9 -18.19 -20.31 20.87
CA ILE A 9 -18.20 -20.33 19.40
C ILE A 9 -18.50 -18.94 18.85
N ALA A 10 -19.44 -18.19 19.45
CA ALA A 10 -19.75 -16.82 19.05
C ALA A 10 -18.55 -15.88 19.30
N ILE A 11 -17.85 -16.01 20.44
CA ILE A 11 -16.64 -15.25 20.74
C ILE A 11 -15.52 -15.58 19.75
N LEU A 12 -15.31 -16.86 19.44
CA LEU A 12 -14.33 -17.29 18.45
C LEU A 12 -14.67 -16.75 17.05
N ALA A 13 -15.94 -16.79 16.64
CA ALA A 13 -16.40 -16.21 15.38
C ALA A 13 -16.20 -14.68 15.33
N ILE A 14 -16.48 -13.97 16.43
CA ILE A 14 -16.24 -12.51 16.52
C ILE A 14 -14.74 -12.20 16.40
N ILE A 15 -13.87 -12.94 17.10
CA ILE A 15 -12.41 -12.76 16.99
C ILE A 15 -11.93 -13.06 15.57
N VAL A 16 -12.37 -14.16 14.97
CA VAL A 16 -11.98 -14.56 13.60
C VAL A 16 -12.48 -13.58 12.53
N VAL A 17 -13.67 -13.00 12.71
CA VAL A 17 -14.21 -11.96 11.80
C VAL A 17 -13.46 -10.64 11.97
N LYS A 18 -13.15 -10.23 13.21
CA LYS A 18 -12.44 -8.96 13.49
C LYS A 18 -10.99 -8.93 13.00
N PHE A 19 -10.36 -10.08 12.80
CA PHE A 19 -8.98 -10.17 12.30
C PHE A 19 -8.84 -10.06 10.77
N ARG A 20 -9.92 -10.23 9.99
CA ARG A 20 -9.84 -10.25 8.52
C ARG A 20 -9.91 -8.88 7.85
N ASP A 21 -10.29 -7.83 8.59
CA ASP A 21 -10.56 -6.49 8.03
C ASP A 21 -9.51 -5.43 8.38
N ALA A 22 -8.40 -5.82 9.03
CA ALA A 22 -7.29 -4.89 9.28
C ALA A 22 -6.45 -4.78 8.01
N MET A 23 -6.61 -3.67 7.26
CA MET A 23 -5.70 -3.36 6.15
C MET A 23 -4.25 -3.22 6.68
N ALA A 24 -3.26 -3.63 5.89
CA ALA A 24 -1.93 -3.93 6.45
C ALA A 24 -1.10 -2.72 6.88
N ILE A 25 -1.41 -1.52 6.38
CA ILE A 25 -0.74 -0.30 6.83
C ILE A 25 -1.64 0.49 7.79
N ASP A 26 -1.03 1.12 8.79
CA ASP A 26 -1.72 2.03 9.70
C ASP A 26 -1.89 3.42 9.08
N GLN A 27 -2.50 4.35 9.82
CA GLN A 27 -2.72 5.71 9.31
C GLN A 27 -1.42 6.43 8.98
N ALA A 28 -0.36 6.23 9.78
CA ALA A 28 0.94 6.83 9.52
C ALA A 28 1.54 6.32 8.20
N GLY A 29 1.37 5.03 7.90
CA GLY A 29 1.74 4.45 6.60
C GLY A 29 0.98 5.07 5.43
N ARG A 30 -0.36 5.21 5.55
CA ARG A 30 -1.19 5.87 4.52
C ARG A 30 -0.76 7.31 4.27
N ASP A 31 -0.55 8.06 5.35
CA ASP A 31 -0.12 9.46 5.31
C ASP A 31 1.26 9.59 4.65
N ALA A 32 2.20 8.69 5.00
CA ALA A 32 3.52 8.66 4.39
C ALA A 32 3.47 8.42 2.88
N VAL A 33 2.66 7.45 2.42
CA VAL A 33 2.51 7.15 0.99
C VAL A 33 2.03 8.38 0.22
N VAL A 34 0.94 9.01 0.65
CA VAL A 34 0.38 10.17 -0.07
C VAL A 34 1.27 11.42 0.05
N TYR A 35 1.92 11.62 1.20
CA TYR A 35 2.85 12.72 1.43
C TYR A 35 4.02 12.66 0.47
N TRP A 36 4.74 11.52 0.40
CA TRP A 36 5.94 11.41 -0.44
C TRP A 36 5.62 11.53 -1.93
N HIS A 37 4.51 10.95 -2.39
CA HIS A 37 4.09 11.12 -3.78
C HIS A 37 3.82 12.59 -4.12
N ASN A 38 3.08 13.30 -3.28
CA ASN A 38 2.77 14.71 -3.52
C ASN A 38 4.01 15.61 -3.37
N TYR A 39 4.91 15.31 -2.43
CA TYR A 39 6.18 16.01 -2.27
C TYR A 39 7.01 15.95 -3.56
N PHE A 40 7.27 14.75 -4.09
CA PHE A 40 8.06 14.62 -5.33
C PHE A 40 7.37 15.21 -6.56
N ARG A 41 6.03 15.12 -6.64
CA ARG A 41 5.25 15.80 -7.69
C ARG A 41 5.38 17.32 -7.60
N ALA A 42 5.38 17.90 -6.39
CA ALA A 42 5.57 19.33 -6.18
C ALA A 42 6.98 19.79 -6.54
N GLU A 43 8.02 19.01 -6.20
CA GLU A 43 9.40 19.28 -6.61
C GLU A 43 9.54 19.30 -8.13
N LEU A 44 8.87 18.38 -8.83
CA LEU A 44 8.86 18.34 -10.30
C LEU A 44 8.15 19.57 -10.90
N VAL A 45 6.99 19.97 -10.36
CA VAL A 45 6.29 21.20 -10.78
C VAL A 45 7.17 22.43 -10.59
N ALA A 46 7.91 22.51 -9.48
CA ALA A 46 8.83 23.60 -9.20
C ALA A 46 10.06 23.61 -10.12
N GLY A 47 10.32 22.53 -10.86
CA GLY A 47 11.52 22.37 -11.69
C GLY A 47 12.78 22.17 -10.87
N ARG A 48 12.69 21.46 -9.74
CA ARG A 48 13.81 21.19 -8.82
C ARG A 48 14.37 19.77 -8.91
N VAL A 49 13.77 18.91 -9.73
CA VAL A 49 14.19 17.50 -9.89
C VAL A 49 15.20 17.38 -11.03
N LYS A 50 16.33 16.71 -10.77
CA LYS A 50 17.34 16.40 -11.79
C LYS A 50 17.08 15.03 -12.43
N ASN A 51 17.37 14.90 -13.71
CA ASN A 51 17.41 13.63 -14.42
C ASN A 51 18.74 12.89 -14.15
N LYS A 52 18.94 11.75 -14.82
CA LYS A 52 20.16 10.94 -14.68
C LYS A 52 21.44 11.63 -15.19
N THR A 53 21.35 12.59 -16.11
CA THR A 53 22.49 13.37 -16.62
C THR A 53 22.81 14.60 -15.75
N GLY A 54 22.00 14.87 -14.72
CA GLY A 54 22.16 16.00 -13.80
C GLY A 54 21.43 17.28 -14.22
N GLU A 55 20.75 17.26 -15.37
CA GLU A 55 19.95 18.37 -15.88
C GLU A 55 18.58 18.43 -15.17
N LEU A 56 18.05 19.64 -14.97
CA LEU A 56 16.72 19.82 -14.40
C LEU A 56 15.64 19.33 -15.36
N LEU A 57 14.68 18.56 -14.85
CA LEU A 57 13.48 18.17 -15.57
C LEU A 57 12.60 19.41 -15.86
N PRO A 58 11.85 19.40 -16.98
CA PRO A 58 10.95 20.50 -17.31
C PRO A 58 9.85 20.65 -16.26
N LYS A 59 9.46 21.90 -15.98
CA LYS A 59 8.34 22.20 -15.08
C LYS A 59 7.04 21.63 -15.65
N ALA A 60 6.26 20.99 -14.80
CA ALA A 60 4.92 20.53 -15.15
C ALA A 60 3.87 21.61 -14.89
N LYS A 61 2.83 21.65 -15.73
CA LYS A 61 1.60 22.43 -15.50
C LYS A 61 0.44 21.48 -15.19
N ASN A 62 -0.50 21.91 -14.36
CA ASN A 62 -1.70 21.15 -13.99
C ASN A 62 -1.42 19.75 -13.40
N MET A 63 -0.35 19.61 -12.62
CA MET A 63 -0.05 18.36 -11.92
C MET A 63 -1.05 18.17 -10.77
N MET A 64 -1.90 17.13 -10.85
CA MET A 64 -2.92 16.87 -9.83
C MET A 64 -2.31 16.45 -8.49
N GLN A 65 -2.91 16.87 -7.38
CA GLN A 65 -2.62 16.33 -6.05
C GLN A 65 -3.27 14.96 -5.90
N MET A 66 -2.53 13.98 -5.36
CA MET A 66 -3.02 12.65 -5.06
C MET A 66 -3.71 12.63 -3.68
N TYR A 67 -4.73 11.79 -3.55
CA TYR A 67 -5.40 11.45 -2.30
C TYR A 67 -5.31 9.94 -2.08
N PHE A 68 -5.30 9.51 -0.82
CA PHE A 68 -5.24 8.11 -0.48
C PHE A 68 -6.61 7.44 -0.73
N SER A 69 -6.62 6.26 -1.36
CA SER A 69 -7.84 5.48 -1.63
C SER A 69 -7.77 4.13 -0.93
N LEU A 70 -8.73 3.87 -0.04
CA LEU A 70 -8.85 2.59 0.66
C LEU A 70 -9.20 1.43 -0.29
N GLU A 71 -9.88 1.74 -1.40
CA GLU A 71 -10.19 0.74 -2.44
C GLU A 71 -8.92 0.26 -3.16
N LEU A 72 -7.99 1.19 -3.43
CA LEU A 72 -6.70 0.85 -4.04
C LEU A 72 -5.77 0.15 -3.04
N GLU A 73 -5.79 0.55 -1.76
CA GLU A 73 -5.06 -0.16 -0.70
C GLU A 73 -5.51 -1.61 -0.60
N LYS A 74 -6.83 -1.86 -0.62
CA LYS A 74 -7.37 -3.23 -0.57
C LYS A 74 -6.86 -4.07 -1.75
N GLN A 75 -6.93 -3.55 -2.97
CA GLN A 75 -6.43 -4.26 -4.17
C GLN A 75 -4.92 -4.49 -4.11
N ALA A 76 -4.16 -3.49 -3.66
CA ALA A 76 -2.72 -3.62 -3.48
C ALA A 76 -2.38 -4.68 -2.42
N GLN A 77 -3.14 -4.74 -1.33
CA GLN A 77 -2.94 -5.72 -0.26
C GLN A 77 -3.26 -7.14 -0.73
N GLU A 78 -4.39 -7.34 -1.40
CA GLU A 78 -4.79 -8.64 -1.97
C GLU A 78 -3.73 -9.19 -2.93
N TRP A 79 -3.00 -8.32 -3.62
CA TRP A 79 -1.88 -8.71 -4.46
C TRP A 79 -0.60 -8.96 -3.67
N ALA A 80 -0.25 -8.07 -2.74
CA ALA A 80 0.93 -8.21 -1.88
C ALA A 80 0.90 -9.50 -1.05
N ASP A 81 -0.27 -9.91 -0.57
CA ASP A 81 -0.49 -11.14 0.21
C ASP A 81 -0.14 -12.42 -0.54
N LYS A 82 -0.05 -12.37 -1.87
CA LYS A 82 0.39 -13.53 -2.68
C LYS A 82 1.90 -13.75 -2.63
N CYS A 83 2.66 -12.78 -2.09
CA CYS A 83 4.11 -12.86 -1.98
C CYS A 83 4.82 -13.16 -3.31
N THR A 84 4.28 -12.66 -4.42
CA THR A 84 4.87 -12.80 -5.77
C THR A 84 5.47 -11.48 -6.23
N TYR A 85 6.71 -11.51 -6.72
CA TYR A 85 7.36 -10.32 -7.29
C TYR A 85 7.01 -10.13 -8.77
N SER A 86 5.74 -9.85 -9.05
CA SER A 86 5.23 -9.63 -10.40
C SER A 86 4.04 -8.66 -10.39
N HIS A 87 3.67 -8.15 -11.56
CA HIS A 87 2.47 -7.35 -11.71
C HIS A 87 1.18 -8.18 -11.58
N SER A 88 0.10 -7.59 -11.06
CA SER A 88 -1.19 -8.28 -10.85
C SER A 88 -1.94 -8.58 -12.13
N ASN A 89 -2.23 -7.55 -12.93
CA ASN A 89 -2.93 -7.65 -14.20
C ASN A 89 -2.45 -6.55 -15.16
N PRO A 90 -1.78 -6.90 -16.27
CA PRO A 90 -1.30 -5.91 -17.25
C PRO A 90 -2.43 -5.15 -17.97
N TYR A 91 -3.68 -5.63 -17.88
CA TYR A 91 -4.87 -5.00 -18.45
C TYR A 91 -5.80 -4.42 -17.37
N GLY A 92 -5.30 -4.22 -16.15
CA GLY A 92 -6.04 -3.61 -15.06
C GLY A 92 -6.40 -2.15 -15.35
N ASN A 93 -7.42 -1.63 -14.64
CA ASN A 93 -7.86 -0.23 -14.76
C ASN A 93 -6.94 0.76 -14.02
N TYR A 94 -6.01 0.26 -13.20
CA TYR A 94 -5.13 1.05 -12.35
C TYR A 94 -3.67 0.75 -12.66
N GLY A 95 -2.83 1.80 -12.61
CA GLY A 95 -1.38 1.63 -12.67
C GLY A 95 -0.84 1.01 -11.38
N GLU A 96 0.23 0.22 -11.50
CA GLU A 96 0.78 -0.54 -10.39
C GLU A 96 2.30 -0.37 -10.31
N ASN A 97 2.79 -0.12 -9.10
CA ASN A 97 4.21 -0.20 -8.75
C ASN A 97 4.35 -1.18 -7.59
N PHE A 98 5.38 -2.02 -7.60
CA PHE A 98 5.72 -2.89 -6.48
C PHE A 98 7.21 -2.83 -6.20
N TYR A 99 7.57 -3.07 -4.94
CA TYR A 99 8.95 -3.12 -4.48
C TYR A 99 9.04 -4.21 -3.42
N ALA A 100 10.16 -4.92 -3.41
CA ALA A 100 10.49 -5.91 -2.40
C ALA A 100 11.95 -5.75 -2.04
N TYR A 101 12.26 -6.01 -0.78
CA TYR A 101 13.61 -6.07 -0.28
C TYR A 101 13.73 -7.34 0.55
N ALA A 102 14.87 -8.03 0.44
CA ALA A 102 15.18 -9.11 1.35
C ALA A 102 15.48 -8.50 2.72
N ARG A 103 14.75 -8.93 3.74
CA ARG A 103 15.13 -8.68 5.12
C ARG A 103 16.20 -9.71 5.46
N MET A 104 17.45 -9.30 5.60
CA MET A 104 18.52 -10.16 6.14
C MET A 104 18.35 -10.27 7.65
N ASP A 105 17.22 -10.83 8.08
CA ASP A 105 17.03 -11.29 9.45
C ASP A 105 17.16 -12.80 9.38
N ASN A 106 18.00 -13.37 10.24
CA ASN A 106 18.50 -14.75 10.17
C ASN A 106 17.44 -15.83 10.51
N ASP A 107 16.16 -15.57 10.27
CA ASP A 107 15.05 -16.34 10.86
C ASP A 107 14.26 -17.16 9.82
N CYS A 108 14.98 -17.92 9.00
CA CYS A 108 14.46 -19.09 8.28
C CYS A 108 15.57 -20.15 8.13
N ILE A 109 15.90 -20.85 9.22
CA ILE A 109 16.41 -22.22 9.23
C ILE A 109 15.56 -23.03 10.19
#